data_AF-A0A381VHG5-F1
#
_entry.id   AF-A0A381VHG5-F1
#
_cell.length_a   1.000
_cell.length_b   1.000
_cell.length_c   1.000
_cell.angle_alpha   90.00
_cell.angle_beta   90.00
_cell.angle_gamma   90.00
#
_symmetry.space_group_name_H-M   'P 1'
#
loop_
_entity.id
_entity.type
_entity.pdbx_description
1 polymer ?
#
loop_
_entity_poly.entity_id
_entity_poly.type
_entity_poly.pdbx_seq_one_letter_code
_entity_poly.pdbx_strand_id
1 'polypeptide(L)' 'MARKILKEVMFEEDEFEICIKCGKLTNIEKTSNVVYRSGYIDGAGQLCFICSQTKEKYVDNQIL' A
#
# COMPACT_ATOMS: atom_id res chain seq x y z
N MET A 1 -27.34 -3.65 -17.79
CA MET A 1 -27.25 -3.49 -16.32
C MET A 1 -25.90 -3.94 -15.75
N ALA A 2 -25.29 -5.03 -16.21
CA ALA A 2 -23.96 -5.49 -15.75
C ALA A 2 -22.83 -4.44 -15.79
N ARG A 3 -22.80 -3.57 -16.82
CA ARG A 3 -21.81 -2.49 -16.94
C ARG A 3 -21.87 -1.42 -15.83
N LYS A 4 -23.03 -1.23 -15.19
CA LYS A 4 -23.21 -0.23 -14.13
C LYS A 4 -22.70 -0.76 -12.78
N ILE A 5 -22.96 -2.04 -12.52
CA ILE A 5 -22.51 -2.76 -11.31
C ILE A 5 -20.98 -2.86 -11.25
N LEU A 6 -20.30 -3.14 -12.38
CA LEU A 6 -18.83 -3.18 -12.41
C LEU A 6 -18.19 -1.85 -12.00
N LYS A 7 -18.81 -0.73 -12.37
CA LYS A 7 -18.30 0.60 -12.02
C LYS A 7 -18.46 0.83 -10.52
N GLU A 8 -19.66 0.60 -9.98
CA GLU A 8 -20.01 0.83 -8.58
C GLU A 8 -19.12 0.04 -7.59
N VAL A 9 -18.75 -1.21 -7.91
CA VAL A 9 -17.85 -2.02 -7.05
C VAL A 9 -16.37 -1.61 -7.20
N MET A 10 -15.95 -1.16 -8.38
CA MET A 10 -14.55 -0.69 -8.60
C MET A 10 -14.24 0.65 -7.92
N PHE A 11 -15.24 1.50 -7.65
CA PHE A 11 -14.99 2.82 -7.07
C PHE A 11 -14.50 2.75 -5.62
N GLU A 12 -14.88 1.74 -4.84
CA GLU A 12 -14.39 1.57 -3.46
C GLU A 12 -12.89 1.21 -3.42
N GLU A 13 -12.39 0.46 -4.41
CA GLU A 13 -10.97 0.11 -4.48
C GLU A 13 -10.08 1.30 -4.90
N ASP A 14 -10.65 2.32 -5.55
CA ASP A 14 -9.89 3.50 -6.00
C ASP A 14 -9.69 4.55 -4.89
N GLU A 15 -10.38 4.44 -3.76
CA GLU A 15 -10.26 5.38 -2.64
C GLU A 15 -9.00 5.13 -1.79
N PHE A 16 -8.55 3.87 -1.74
CA PHE A 16 -7.44 3.43 -0.91
C PHE A 16 -6.15 3.21 -1.70
N GLU A 17 -5.03 3.42 -1.02
CA GLU A 17 -3.70 3.18 -1.57
C GLU A 17 -3.46 1.68 -1.78
N ILE A 18 -2.62 1.36 -2.78
CA ILE A 18 -2.14 0.00 -3.05
C ILE A 18 -0.73 -0.13 -2.49
N CYS A 19 -0.47 -1.23 -1.78
CA CYS A 19 0.85 -1.50 -1.21
C CYS A 19 1.91 -1.63 -2.29
N ILE A 20 2.93 -0.76 -2.26
CA ILE A 20 4.00 -0.76 -3.27
C ILE A 20 4.89 -2.01 -3.24
N LYS A 21 4.87 -2.77 -2.14
CA LYS A 21 5.65 -4.01 -1.99
C LYS A 21 4.90 -5.26 -2.44
N CYS A 22 3.60 -5.36 -2.17
CA CYS A 22 2.84 -6.60 -2.38
C CYS A 22 1.56 -6.46 -3.21
N GLY A 23 1.22 -5.24 -3.66
CA GLY A 23 0.07 -4.98 -4.51
C GLY A 23 -1.30 -5.10 -3.84
N LYS A 24 -1.36 -5.37 -2.53
CA LYS A 24 -2.63 -5.45 -1.79
C LYS A 24 -3.18 -4.06 -1.50
N LEU A 25 -4.51 -3.91 -1.55
CA LEU A 25 -5.20 -2.72 -1.07
C LEU A 25 -4.86 -2.50 0.41
N THR A 26 -4.60 -1.24 0.75
CA THR A 26 -4.38 -0.81 2.14
C THR A 26 -5.67 -0.23 2.72
N ASN A 27 -5.65 0.13 4.00
CA ASN A 27 -6.71 0.91 4.64
C ASN A 27 -6.37 2.41 4.71
N ILE A 28 -5.41 2.86 3.89
CA ILE A 28 -4.94 4.25 3.86
C ILE A 28 -5.58 4.94 2.66
N GLU A 29 -6.38 5.98 2.91
CA GLU A 29 -7.03 6.75 1.85
C GLU A 29 -6.00 7.57 1.05
N LYS A 30 -6.20 7.67 -0.27
CA LYS A 30 -5.34 8.48 -1.16
C LYS A 30 -5.38 9.97 -0.85
N THR A 31 -6.42 10.44 -0.18
CA THR A 31 -6.63 11.85 0.21
C THR A 31 -5.98 12.22 1.56
N SER A 32 -5.64 11.22 2.39
CA SER A 32 -5.06 11.47 3.72
C SER A 32 -3.71 12.19 3.62
N ASN A 33 -3.34 13.06 4.55
CA ASN A 33 -2.04 13.75 4.45
C ASN A 33 -0.87 12.78 4.69
N VAL A 34 0.05 12.68 3.72
CA VAL A 34 1.20 11.76 3.73
C VAL A 34 2.10 11.90 4.94
N VAL A 35 2.21 13.10 5.53
CA VAL A 35 3.02 13.38 6.72
C VAL A 35 2.59 12.53 7.93
N TYR A 36 1.32 12.14 7.99
CA TYR A 36 0.76 11.37 9.11
C TYR A 36 0.49 9.90 8.76
N ARG A 37 0.83 9.45 7.56
CA ARG A 37 0.58 8.07 7.11
C ARG A 37 1.70 7.14 7.60
N SER A 38 1.35 6.22 8.48
CA SER A 38 2.27 5.13 8.86
C SER A 38 2.63 4.27 7.66
N GLY A 39 3.92 4.00 7.45
CA GLY A 39 4.40 3.14 6.37
C GLY A 39 4.38 3.77 4.97
N TYR A 40 4.18 5.09 4.86
CA TYR A 40 4.45 5.83 3.64
C TYR A 40 5.96 6.00 3.43
N ILE A 41 6.42 5.81 2.20
CA ILE A 41 7.81 6.04 1.78
C ILE A 41 7.84 7.24 0.83
N ASP A 42 8.55 8.29 1.23
CA ASP A 42 8.67 9.53 0.45
C ASP A 42 9.13 9.25 -0.99
N GLY A 43 8.30 9.67 -1.95
CA GLY A 43 8.55 9.52 -3.38
C GLY A 43 8.34 8.11 -3.94
N ALA A 44 8.05 7.11 -3.12
CA ALA A 44 7.82 5.73 -3.58
C ALA A 44 6.36 5.28 -3.41
N GLY A 45 5.70 5.66 -2.31
CA GLY A 45 4.28 5.35 -2.07
C GLY A 45 4.03 4.60 -0.75
N GLN A 46 2.85 3.98 -0.63
CA GLN A 46 2.35 3.43 0.63
C GLN A 46 2.65 1.93 0.79
N LEU A 47 3.06 1.50 1.99
CA LEU A 47 3.08 0.09 2.39
C LEU A 47 1.82 -0.30 3.17
N CYS A 48 1.38 -1.55 3.04
CA CYS A 48 0.40 -2.13 3.98
C CYS A 48 1.05 -2.38 5.36
N PHE A 49 0.22 -2.52 6.40
CA PHE A 49 0.65 -2.74 7.78
C PHE A 49 1.61 -3.92 7.96
N ILE A 50 1.46 -4.99 7.18
CA ILE A 50 2.33 -6.16 7.24
C ILE A 50 3.69 -5.84 6.62
N CYS A 51 3.70 -5.24 5.43
CA CYS A 51 4.94 -4.92 4.72
C CYS A 51 5.74 -3.82 5.43
N SER A 52 5.09 -2.85 6.08
CA SER A 52 5.78 -1.81 6.85
C SER A 52 6.47 -2.32 8.12
N GLN A 53 6.00 -3.44 8.68
CA GLN A 53 6.61 -4.08 9.85
C GLN A 53 7.61 -5.18 9.50
N THR A 54 7.68 -5.56 8.21
CA THR A 54 8.65 -6.55 7.78
C THR A 54 10.03 -5.89 7.79
N LYS A 55 10.78 -6.10 8.88
CA LYS A 55 12.23 -5.87 8.85
C LYS A 55 12.78 -6.82 7.80
N GLU A 56 13.28 -6.28 6.70
CA GLU A 56 14.15 -7.07 5.84
C GLU A 56 15.24 -7.57 6.76
N LYS A 57 15.29 -8.89 6.96
CA LYS A 57 16.44 -9.49 7.61
C LYS A 57 17.57 -9.16 6.65
N TYR A 58 18.37 -8.17 6.98
CA TYR A 58 19.74 -8.12 6.50
C TYR A 58 20.32 -9.46 6.94
N VAL A 59 20.32 -10.44 6.03
CA VAL A 59 21.34 -11.47 6.05
C VAL A 59 22.58 -10.64 5.77
N ASP A 60 23.28 -10.24 6.84
CA ASP A 60 24.61 -9.70 6.74
C ASP A 60 25.36 -10.69 5.86
N ASN A 61 25.56 -10.30 4.61
CA ASN A 61 26.45 -11.02 3.71
C ASN A 61 27.85 -10.65 4.19
N GLN A 62 28.19 -11.10 5.40
CA GLN A 62 29.55 -11.21 5.87
C GLN A 62 30.16 -12.31 4.99
N ILE A 63 30.64 -11.87 3.83
CA ILE A 63 31.57 -12.62 3.00
C ILE A 63 32.73 -12.98 3.92
N LEU A 64 32.84 -14.29 4.17
CA LEU A 64 33.98 -15.10 4.64
C LEU A 64 35.11 -14.37 5.38
#